data_AF-A0A484HJN3-F1
#
_entry.id   AF-A0A484HJN3-F1
#
_cell.length_a   1.000
_cell.length_b   1.000
_cell.length_c   1.000
_cell.angle_alpha   90.00
_cell.angle_beta   90.00
_cell.angle_gamma   90.00
#
_symmetry.space_group_name_H-M   'P 1'
#
loop_
_entity.id
_entity.type
_entity.pdbx_description
1 polymer ?
#
loop_
_entity_poly.entity_id
_entity_poly.type
_entity_poly.pdbx_seq_one_letter_code
_entity_poly.pdbx_strand_id
1 'polypeptide(L)'
;MIINTFDIDGVIFQGEYDGVYPGKNDIIVTGRSHEERAETEAMLAGKGIKNRVIFNPLPFDLKSRETSGRHKGNAIKKLREEGHTVRIHFEDDEIQAREINRIVPGIRVVLLANTPVPKENVRHET
;
A
#
# COMPACT_ATOMS: atom_id res chain seq x y z
N MET A 1 16.41 -9.22 5.68
CA MET A 1 16.67 -7.77 5.57
C MET A 1 15.57 -7.01 6.30
N ILE A 2 15.87 -5.92 7.00
CA ILE A 2 14.84 -5.08 7.65
C ILE A 2 14.27 -4.12 6.61
N ILE A 3 12.95 -4.10 6.47
CA ILE A 3 12.23 -3.22 5.53
C ILE A 3 10.94 -2.67 6.17
N ASN A 4 10.43 -1.61 5.58
CA ASN A 4 9.07 -1.12 5.78
C ASN A 4 8.22 -1.40 4.53
N THR A 5 6.91 -1.32 4.70
CA THR A 5 5.95 -1.44 3.61
C THR A 5 5.01 -0.23 3.57
N PHE A 6 4.54 0.13 2.38
CA PHE A 6 3.78 1.36 2.15
C PHE A 6 2.59 1.07 1.26
N ASP A 7 1.42 1.60 1.60
CA ASP A 7 0.38 1.81 0.61
C ASP A 7 0.74 2.96 -0.35
N ILE A 8 -0.05 3.13 -1.40
CA ILE A 8 0.05 4.25 -2.34
C ILE A 8 -0.94 5.34 -1.96
N ASP A 9 -2.23 5.04 -2.01
CA ASP A 9 -3.30 6.02 -1.86
C ASP A 9 -3.41 6.48 -0.41
N GLY A 10 -3.37 7.79 -0.17
CA GLY A 10 -3.31 8.35 1.17
C GLY A 10 -1.97 8.13 1.89
N VAL A 11 -0.94 7.58 1.23
CA VAL A 11 0.42 7.45 1.80
C VAL A 11 1.45 8.10 0.91
N ILE A 12 1.75 7.52 -0.25
CA ILE A 12 2.68 8.07 -1.26
C ILE A 12 1.97 9.13 -2.11
N PHE A 13 0.73 8.85 -2.49
CA PHE A 13 -0.15 9.74 -3.21
C PHE A 13 -1.08 10.44 -2.23
N GLN A 14 -0.98 11.77 -2.14
CA GLN A 14 -1.81 12.62 -1.26
C GLN A 14 -2.63 13.63 -2.07
N GLY A 15 -3.10 13.23 -3.26
CA GLY A 15 -3.75 14.15 -4.19
C GLY A 15 -2.75 15.19 -4.71
N GLU A 16 -3.01 16.46 -4.41
CA GLU A 16 -2.15 17.59 -4.83
C GLU A 16 -0.89 17.74 -3.97
N TYR A 17 -0.85 17.10 -2.80
CA TYR A 17 0.29 17.16 -1.88
C TYR A 17 1.26 16.00 -2.10
N ASP A 18 2.44 16.15 -1.52
CA ASP A 18 3.40 15.05 -1.49
C ASP A 18 3.19 14.11 -0.29
N GLY A 19 3.67 12.88 -0.43
CA GLY A 19 3.44 11.79 0.51
C GLY A 19 4.65 11.38 1.33
N VAL A 20 4.51 10.24 2.00
CA VAL A 20 5.60 9.57 2.71
C VAL A 20 6.23 8.55 1.76
N TYR A 21 7.52 8.68 1.52
CA TYR A 21 8.21 7.86 0.52
C TYR A 21 8.96 6.67 1.12
N PRO A 22 8.99 5.54 0.40
CA PRO A 22 9.78 4.38 0.79
C PRO A 22 11.28 4.67 0.70
N GLY A 23 12.07 4.07 1.59
CA GLY A 23 13.51 3.97 1.41
C GLY A 23 13.86 3.03 0.25
N LYS A 24 15.10 3.07 -0.23
CA LYS A 24 15.55 2.33 -1.43
C LYS A 24 15.16 0.84 -1.48
N ASN A 25 15.16 0.15 -0.35
CA ASN A 25 14.91 -1.30 -0.26
C ASN A 25 13.51 -1.64 0.28
N ASP A 26 12.70 -0.64 0.60
CA ASP A 26 11.35 -0.85 1.09
C ASP A 26 10.44 -1.32 -0.05
N ILE A 27 9.27 -1.85 0.31
CA ILE A 27 8.35 -2.46 -0.66
C ILE A 27 6.99 -1.76 -0.59
N ILE A 28 6.41 -1.47 -1.74
CA ILE A 28 5.07 -0.91 -1.83
C ILE A 28 4.09 -2.07 -1.94
N VAL A 29 3.03 -2.04 -1.14
CA VAL A 29 1.94 -3.02 -1.14
C VAL A 29 0.64 -2.25 -1.24
N THR A 30 0.04 -2.24 -2.42
CA THR A 30 -1.04 -1.31 -2.75
C THR A 30 -2.39 -2.00 -2.86
N GLY A 31 -3.46 -1.27 -2.52
CA GLY A 31 -4.83 -1.66 -2.85
C GLY A 31 -5.13 -1.62 -4.34
N ARG A 32 -4.34 -0.90 -5.16
CA ARG A 32 -4.55 -0.81 -6.61
C ARG A 32 -4.45 -2.16 -7.31
N SER A 33 -5.35 -2.40 -8.26
CA SER A 33 -5.43 -3.61 -9.07
C SER A 33 -4.32 -3.63 -10.13
N HIS A 34 -4.16 -4.79 -10.78
CA HIS A 34 -3.29 -4.89 -11.95
C HIS A 34 -3.74 -4.04 -13.15
N GLU A 35 -5.01 -3.65 -13.22
CA GLU A 35 -5.55 -2.79 -14.28
C GLU A 35 -5.04 -1.35 -14.15
N GLU A 36 -4.73 -0.94 -12.92
CA GLU A 36 -4.20 0.38 -12.54
C GLU A 36 -2.66 0.42 -12.60
N ARG A 37 -2.01 -0.64 -13.10
CA ARG A 37 -0.54 -0.79 -13.03
C ARG A 37 0.20 0.29 -13.82
N ALA A 38 -0.22 0.56 -15.06
CA ALA A 38 0.50 1.46 -15.95
C ALA A 38 0.52 2.91 -15.41
N GLU A 39 -0.64 3.42 -14.98
CA GLU A 39 -0.75 4.74 -14.34
C GLU A 39 0.04 4.81 -13.03
N THR A 40 0.02 3.73 -12.25
CA THR A 40 0.72 3.66 -10.96
C THR A 40 2.24 3.69 -11.15
N GLU A 41 2.77 2.90 -12.08
CA GLU A 41 4.19 2.89 -12.40
C GLU A 41 4.65 4.23 -12.98
N ALA A 42 3.83 4.89 -13.80
CA ALA A 42 4.13 6.23 -14.31
C ALA A 42 4.20 7.29 -13.19
N MET A 43 3.23 7.27 -12.26
CA MET A 43 3.20 8.16 -11.10
C MET A 43 4.42 7.96 -10.20
N LEU A 44 4.77 6.70 -9.87
CA LEU A 44 5.95 6.39 -9.07
C LEU A 44 7.26 6.81 -9.77
N ALA A 45 7.36 6.58 -11.08
CA ALA A 45 8.51 7.00 -11.87
C ALA A 45 8.67 8.52 -11.89
N GLY A 46 7.57 9.28 -12.01
CA GLY A 46 7.56 10.74 -11.90
C GLY A 46 8.09 11.27 -10.57
N LYS A 47 7.95 10.49 -9.49
CA LYS A 47 8.50 10.77 -8.15
C LYS A 47 9.91 10.18 -7.92
N GLY A 48 10.50 9.53 -8.92
CA GLY A 48 11.81 8.88 -8.81
C GLY A 48 11.80 7.59 -7.96
N ILE A 49 10.62 7.02 -7.68
CA ILE A 49 10.44 5.82 -6.87
C ILE A 49 10.55 4.59 -7.75
N LYS A 50 11.48 3.68 -7.40
CA LYS A 50 11.79 2.44 -8.16
C LYS A 50 11.57 1.16 -7.35
N ASN A 51 10.87 1.28 -6.22
CA ASN A 51 10.63 0.20 -5.29
C ASN A 51 9.78 -0.91 -5.93
N ARG A 52 9.95 -2.14 -5.44
CA ARG A 52 9.07 -3.25 -5.80
C ARG A 52 7.64 -2.91 -5.37
N VAL A 53 6.68 -3.10 -6.28
CA VAL A 53 5.25 -2.90 -6.01
C VAL A 53 4.54 -4.26 -6.03
N ILE A 54 3.73 -4.51 -5.01
CA ILE A 54 2.82 -5.66 -4.93
C ILE A 54 1.40 -5.11 -5.11
N PHE A 55 0.77 -5.46 -6.23
CA PHE A 55 -0.58 -5.05 -6.60
C PHE A 55 -1.63 -6.02 -6.07
N ASN A 56 -2.85 -5.50 -5.86
CA ASN A 56 -4.01 -6.31 -5.51
C ASN A 56 -4.41 -7.19 -6.71
N PRO A 57 -4.52 -8.53 -6.52
CA PRO A 57 -4.90 -9.42 -7.61
C PRO A 57 -6.38 -9.32 -7.98
N LEU A 58 -7.22 -8.68 -7.14
CA LEU A 58 -8.63 -8.48 -7.45
C LEU A 58 -8.80 -7.38 -8.51
N PRO A 59 -9.71 -7.56 -9.49
CA PRO A 59 -10.14 -6.51 -10.39
C PRO A 59 -10.70 -5.31 -9.63
N PHE A 60 -10.64 -4.12 -10.25
CA PHE A 60 -11.01 -2.85 -9.62
C PHE A 60 -12.38 -2.92 -8.92
N ASP A 61 -13.43 -3.38 -9.61
CA ASP A 61 -14.80 -3.39 -9.10
C ASP A 61 -15.06 -4.41 -7.99
N LEU A 62 -14.10 -5.31 -7.70
CA LEU A 62 -14.22 -6.34 -6.68
C LEU A 62 -13.41 -6.03 -5.41
N LYS A 63 -12.69 -4.91 -5.40
CA LYS A 63 -11.98 -4.45 -4.22
C LYS A 63 -12.94 -3.82 -3.23
N SER A 64 -12.64 -3.99 -1.95
CA SER A 64 -13.26 -3.31 -0.83
C SER A 64 -12.14 -2.96 0.14
N ARG A 65 -12.40 -2.01 1.03
CA ARG A 65 -11.46 -1.66 2.10
C ARG A 65 -11.03 -2.92 2.86
N GLU A 66 -11.93 -3.85 3.14
CA GLU A 66 -11.56 -5.11 3.80
C GLU A 66 -10.74 -6.06 2.91
N THR A 67 -11.08 -6.23 1.64
CA THR A 67 -10.31 -7.14 0.75
C THR A 67 -8.92 -6.59 0.47
N SER A 68 -8.77 -5.27 0.30
CA SER A 68 -7.49 -4.57 0.16
C SER A 68 -6.63 -4.72 1.42
N GLY A 69 -7.22 -4.54 2.61
CA GLY A 69 -6.54 -4.79 3.88
C GLY A 69 -6.06 -6.25 4.02
N ARG A 70 -6.89 -7.23 3.62
CA ARG A 70 -6.49 -8.64 3.61
C ARG A 70 -5.37 -8.93 2.62
N HIS A 71 -5.44 -8.35 1.42
CA HIS A 71 -4.38 -8.46 0.43
C HIS A 71 -3.05 -7.95 1.01
N LYS A 72 -3.03 -6.74 1.57
CA LYS A 72 -1.85 -6.13 2.17
C LYS A 72 -1.28 -7.00 3.31
N GLY A 73 -2.15 -7.47 4.21
CA GLY A 73 -1.76 -8.37 5.29
C GLY A 73 -1.11 -9.67 4.80
N ASN A 74 -1.70 -10.31 3.79
CA ASN A 74 -1.14 -11.54 3.19
C ASN A 74 0.18 -11.29 2.46
N ALA A 75 0.31 -10.17 1.76
CA ALA A 75 1.56 -9.79 1.10
C ALA A 75 2.69 -9.58 2.13
N ILE A 76 2.41 -8.87 3.23
CA ILE A 76 3.36 -8.68 4.33
C ILE A 76 3.75 -10.02 4.97
N LYS A 77 2.77 -10.91 5.21
CA LYS A 77 3.03 -12.25 5.74
C LYS A 77 3.99 -13.02 4.83
N LYS A 78 3.73 -13.02 3.53
CA LYS A 78 4.59 -13.67 2.53
C LYS A 78 6.01 -13.08 2.51
N LEU A 79 6.14 -11.75 2.59
CA LEU A 79 7.46 -11.11 2.70
C LEU A 79 8.24 -11.58 3.95
N ARG A 80 7.55 -11.79 5.08
CA ARG A 80 8.18 -12.37 6.28
C ARG A 80 8.62 -13.82 6.06
N GLU A 81 7.82 -14.63 5.38
CA GLU A 81 8.15 -16.00 4.99
C GLU A 81 9.34 -16.05 4.00
N GLU A 82 9.49 -15.05 3.13
CA GLU A 82 10.63 -14.84 2.23
C GLU A 82 11.91 -14.36 2.96
N GLY A 83 11.88 -14.16 4.29
CA GLY A 83 13.04 -13.79 5.10
C GLY A 83 13.22 -12.29 5.34
N HIS A 84 12.20 -11.47 5.01
CA HIS A 84 12.20 -10.05 5.38
C HIS A 84 11.73 -9.84 6.82
N THR A 85 12.36 -8.88 7.50
CA THR A 85 11.86 -8.37 8.79
C THR A 85 11.07 -7.10 8.52
N VAL A 86 9.76 -7.26 8.27
CA VAL A 86 8.85 -6.13 8.06
C VAL A 86 8.45 -5.49 9.40
N ARG A 87 8.92 -4.26 9.66
CA ARG A 87 8.70 -3.57 10.95
C ARG A 87 7.48 -2.67 10.95
N ILE A 88 7.35 -1.83 9.91
CA ILE A 88 6.27 -0.85 9.80
C ILE A 88 5.51 -1.08 8.48
N HIS A 89 4.20 -0.97 8.54
CA HIS A 89 3.36 -0.72 7.39
C HIS A 89 2.73 0.66 7.50
N PHE A 90 2.89 1.50 6.47
CA PHE A 90 2.23 2.82 6.39
C PHE A 90 0.94 2.68 5.60
N GLU A 91 -0.15 3.18 6.18
CA GLU A 91 -1.53 3.03 5.73
C GLU A 91 -2.30 4.32 6.08
N ASP A 92 -3.43 4.61 5.42
CA ASP A 92 -4.32 5.72 5.83
C ASP A 92 -5.73 5.23 6.24
N ASP A 93 -6.03 3.98 5.91
CA ASP A 93 -7.32 3.36 6.16
C ASP A 93 -7.32 2.48 7.42
N GLU A 94 -8.05 2.91 8.45
CA GLU A 94 -8.27 2.16 9.70
C GLU A 94 -8.89 0.77 9.50
N ILE A 95 -9.73 0.56 8.48
CA ILE A 95 -10.33 -0.75 8.19
C ILE A 95 -9.25 -1.69 7.67
N GLN A 96 -8.42 -1.20 6.75
CA GLN A 96 -7.30 -1.96 6.21
C GLN A 96 -6.28 -2.28 7.29
N ALA A 97 -5.94 -1.30 8.14
CA ALA A 97 -5.07 -1.52 9.29
C ALA A 97 -5.59 -2.61 10.24
N ARG A 98 -6.90 -2.69 10.48
CA ARG A 98 -7.50 -3.78 11.29
C ARG A 98 -7.34 -5.14 10.63
N GLU A 99 -7.60 -5.25 9.32
CA GLU A 99 -7.42 -6.50 8.58
C GLU A 99 -5.95 -6.94 8.55
N ILE A 100 -5.02 -6.00 8.33
CA ILE A 100 -3.58 -6.25 8.33
C ILE A 100 -3.13 -6.78 9.69
N ASN A 101 -3.56 -6.14 10.80
CA ASN A 101 -3.21 -6.58 12.15
C ASN A 101 -3.80 -7.96 12.51
N ARG A 102 -4.96 -8.32 11.96
CA ARG A 102 -5.53 -9.67 12.13
C ARG A 102 -4.67 -10.74 11.46
N ILE A 103 -4.14 -10.48 10.26
CA ILE A 103 -3.33 -11.45 9.49
C ILE A 103 -1.89 -11.48 9.98
N VAL A 104 -1.33 -10.34 10.36
CA VAL A 104 0.05 -10.20 10.81
C VAL A 104 0.08 -9.59 12.22
N PRO A 105 -0.26 -10.37 13.27
CA PRO A 105 -0.23 -9.87 14.64
C PRO A 105 1.14 -9.29 15.01
N GLY A 106 1.11 -8.13 15.69
CA GLY A 106 2.32 -7.45 16.18
C GLY A 106 3.10 -6.65 15.13
N ILE A 107 2.60 -6.50 13.89
CA ILE A 107 3.13 -5.47 13.00
C ILE A 107 2.74 -4.07 13.50
N ARG A 108 3.64 -3.09 13.34
CA ARG A 108 3.29 -1.69 13.57
C ARG A 108 2.64 -1.13 12.30
N VAL A 109 1.36 -0.82 12.36
CA VAL A 109 0.71 -0.02 11.32
C VAL A 109 0.72 1.45 11.73
N VAL A 110 1.31 2.32 10.91
CA VAL A 110 1.26 3.77 11.10
C VAL A 110 0.15 4.31 10.21
N LEU A 111 -0.90 4.83 10.84
CA LEU A 111 -2.01 5.46 10.16
C LEU A 111 -1.69 6.94 9.88
N LEU A 112 -1.67 7.31 8.61
CA LEU A 112 -1.69 8.71 8.20
C LEU A 112 -3.13 9.22 8.31
N ALA A 113 -3.30 10.39 8.90
CA ALA A 113 -4.61 10.98 9.14
C ALA A 113 -4.86 12.17 8.22
N ASN A 114 -6.13 12.49 7.99
CA ASN A 114 -6.60 13.64 7.20
C ASN A 114 -6.06 13.65 5.75
N THR A 115 -5.99 12.48 5.13
CA THR A 115 -5.63 12.33 3.73
C THR A 115 -6.79 12.82 2.84
N PRO A 116 -6.53 13.56 1.75
CA PRO A 116 -7.59 14.02 0.84
C PRO A 116 -8.02 12.93 -0.15
N VAL A 117 -7.39 11.76 -0.10
CA VAL A 117 -7.56 10.68 -1.07
C VAL A 117 -8.75 9.79 -0.66
N PRO A 118 -9.69 9.51 -1.58
CA PRO A 118 -10.76 8.54 -1.33
C PRO A 118 -10.21 7.13 -1.09
N LYS A 119 -10.85 6.38 -0.18
CA LYS A 119 -10.27 5.16 0.39
C LYS A 119 -10.35 3.89 -0.46
N GLU A 120 -11.22 3.82 -1.47
CA GLU A 120 -11.34 2.62 -2.31
C GLU A 120 -12.11 2.91 -3.61
N ASN A 121 -11.78 2.17 -4.68
CA ASN A 121 -12.48 2.18 -5.97
C ASN A 121 -12.68 3.58 -6.58
N VAL A 122 -11.66 4.43 -6.50
CA VAL A 122 -11.64 5.71 -7.19
C VAL A 122 -10.52 5.71 -8.23
N ARG A 123 -10.89 6.02 -9.48
CA ARG A 123 -9.90 6.28 -10.53
C ARG A 123 -9.38 7.70 -10.35
N HIS A 124 -8.06 7.86 -10.41
CA HIS A 124 -7.43 9.17 -10.39
C HIS A 124 -7.16 9.58 -11.83
N GLU A 125 -7.80 10.66 -12.28
CA GLU A 125 -7.43 11.28 -13.56
C GLU A 125 -6.00 11.83 -13.43
N THR A 126 -5.13 11.42 -14.35
CA THR A 126 -3.72 11.82 -14.44
C THR A 126 -3.55 13.24 -14.93
#